data_AF-A0A960ID32-F1
#
_entry.id   AF-A0A960ID32-F1
#
_cell.length_a   1.000
_cell.length_b   1.000
_cell.length_c   1.000
_cell.angle_alpha   90.00
_cell.angle_beta   90.00
_cell.angle_gamma   90.00
#
_symmetry.space_group_name_H-M   'P 1'
#
loop_
_entity.id
_entity.type
_entity.pdbx_description
1 polymer ?
#
loop_
_entity_poly.entity_id
_entity_poly.type
_entity_poly.pdbx_seq_one_letter_code
_entity_poly.pdbx_strand_id
1 'polypeptide(L)'
;MANRRIRVMWSDLNGLSHGRYVPERRIHEKGHHAVTTLTMGIDREIMPVEGYAADVGFPDLSTVPLPGSRHPGWEPDTDVMIADLEFEGQPLALGPRGALKRAVDAWRALGYEPMIGVELEFYVMRPDAEAPGGYGPLSLPSHRVYGVGLGGIDPDLTFALFDAAEHSELELEGIMAEFSPGQMEMNLTYGPALDAVDRAFIAKEMVREVCHRHGLWATFMGRPMADAVGSGLHLNFSLIPVGGGRNVFDDPSGEHGMSGLMRQCIGGLLAHYEGMAALSAPTINSYKRLMPGIIAGYWANWGLDNRISTMRVPGERGEATRIENRMPCGSANVYLAAAAMLNAALLGAVDGIDCGDPQTGDGDSEPNTDRHTPHTLADALDAFEADSVLCEAMGPDLVRAFLAIRRDEVRRWEASGNAWSVEEITDWELNEYLPFY
;
A
#
# COMPACT_ATOMS: atom_id res chain seq x y z
N MET A 1 10.26 7.33 -37.23
CA MET A 1 9.75 6.69 -36.00
C MET A 1 9.93 7.70 -34.89
N ALA A 2 8.87 8.09 -34.19
CA ALA A 2 9.02 8.97 -33.03
C ALA A 2 9.98 8.30 -32.03
N ASN A 3 10.85 9.08 -31.37
CA ASN A 3 11.76 8.56 -30.36
C ASN A 3 10.96 8.19 -29.09
N ARG A 4 10.27 7.05 -29.11
CA ARG A 4 9.46 6.58 -27.99
C ARG A 4 10.37 6.21 -26.81
N ARG A 5 10.05 6.75 -25.65
CA ARG A 5 10.74 6.50 -24.37
C ARG A 5 9.97 5.48 -23.57
N ILE A 6 10.67 4.77 -22.69
CA ILE A 6 10.05 3.88 -21.70
C ILE A 6 10.65 4.25 -20.35
N ARG A 7 9.80 4.61 -19.40
CA ARG A 7 10.16 4.77 -17.98
C ARG A 7 10.06 3.39 -17.34
N VAL A 8 11.23 2.77 -17.12
CA VAL A 8 11.31 1.51 -16.39
C VAL A 8 11.46 1.84 -14.92
N MET A 9 10.52 1.39 -14.09
CA MET A 9 10.44 1.72 -12.67
C MET A 9 10.35 0.48 -11.79
N TRP A 10 10.73 0.63 -10.52
CA TRP A 10 10.69 -0.40 -9.48
C TRP A 10 10.56 0.28 -8.12
N SER A 11 10.10 -0.47 -7.11
CA SER A 11 9.83 0.06 -5.77
C SER A 11 10.95 -0.27 -4.79
N ASP A 12 11.36 0.70 -3.97
CA ASP A 12 12.22 0.46 -2.79
C ASP A 12 11.43 0.06 -1.54
N LEU A 13 12.10 -0.19 -0.41
CA LEU A 13 11.43 -0.53 0.86
C LEU A 13 10.57 0.61 1.44
N ASN A 14 10.75 1.86 0.98
CA ASN A 14 9.92 3.00 1.36
C ASN A 14 8.64 3.13 0.54
N GLY A 15 8.50 2.34 -0.53
CA GLY A 15 7.38 2.44 -1.47
C GLY A 15 7.58 3.53 -2.53
N LEU A 16 8.79 4.10 -2.63
CA LEU A 16 9.12 5.12 -3.61
C LEU A 16 9.53 4.46 -4.93
N SER A 17 9.20 5.12 -6.05
CA SER A 17 9.66 4.66 -7.36
C SER A 17 11.09 5.10 -7.65
N HIS A 18 11.85 4.15 -8.18
CA HIS A 18 13.19 4.34 -8.72
C HIS A 18 13.23 3.77 -10.12
N GLY A 19 14.16 4.25 -10.95
CA GLY A 19 14.24 3.74 -12.31
C GLY A 19 15.00 4.64 -13.28
N ARG A 20 14.76 4.39 -14.57
CA ARG A 20 15.38 5.16 -15.65
C ARG A 20 14.47 5.26 -16.87
N TYR A 21 14.60 6.36 -17.59
CA TYR A 21 14.05 6.48 -18.94
C TYR A 21 15.01 5.83 -19.94
N VAL A 22 14.51 4.92 -20.75
CA VAL A 22 15.27 4.26 -21.82
C VAL A 22 14.64 4.53 -23.17
N PRO A 23 15.45 4.63 -24.24
CA PRO A 23 14.90 4.57 -25.59
C PRO A 23 14.36 3.15 -25.83
N GLU A 24 13.20 3.01 -26.47
CA GLU A 24 12.54 1.72 -26.72
C GLU A 24 13.49 0.66 -27.32
N ARG A 25 14.39 1.07 -28.23
CA ARG A 25 15.40 0.18 -28.83
C ARG A 25 16.35 -0.52 -27.85
N ARG A 26 16.45 -0.06 -26.59
CA ARG A 26 17.31 -0.63 -25.53
C ARG A 26 16.53 -1.34 -24.43
N ILE A 27 15.22 -1.52 -24.57
CA ILE A 27 14.39 -2.11 -23.50
C ILE A 27 14.75 -3.56 -23.16
N HIS A 28 15.42 -4.27 -24.08
CA HIS A 28 15.92 -5.62 -23.87
C HIS A 28 17.17 -5.68 -22.97
N GLU A 29 17.79 -4.53 -22.66
CA GLU A 29 18.97 -4.46 -21.82
C GLU A 29 18.58 -4.27 -20.34
N LYS A 30 19.31 -4.94 -19.45
CA LYS A 30 19.19 -4.72 -18.01
C LYS A 30 19.60 -3.27 -17.65
N GLY A 31 18.98 -2.74 -16.61
CA GLY A 31 19.47 -1.53 -15.94
C GLY A 31 20.34 -1.88 -14.75
N HIS A 32 21.09 -0.88 -14.28
CA HIS A 32 22.01 -1.02 -13.15
C HIS A 32 21.82 0.17 -12.22
N HIS A 33 21.68 -0.10 -10.93
CA HIS A 33 21.56 0.89 -9.86
C HIS A 33 22.28 0.35 -8.63
N ALA A 34 22.79 1.20 -7.75
CA ALA A 34 23.43 0.73 -6.52
C ALA A 34 22.43 -0.07 -5.65
N VAL A 35 22.85 -1.23 -5.15
CA VAL A 35 21.99 -2.09 -4.30
C VAL A 35 21.55 -1.38 -3.01
N THR A 36 22.34 -0.41 -2.55
CA THR A 36 22.08 0.40 -1.35
C THR A 36 20.80 1.20 -1.40
N THR A 37 20.24 1.45 -2.58
CA THR A 37 18.93 2.11 -2.70
C THR A 37 17.84 1.32 -1.98
N LEU A 38 18.00 0.00 -1.81
CA LEU A 38 17.06 -0.85 -1.04
C LEU A 38 17.29 -0.80 0.47
N THR A 39 18.39 -0.21 0.93
CA THR A 39 18.75 -0.07 2.34
C THR A 39 18.73 1.39 2.77
N MET A 40 18.18 2.28 1.96
CA MET A 40 18.26 3.72 2.13
C MET A 40 17.00 4.26 2.82
N GLY A 41 17.17 5.15 3.79
CA GLY A 41 16.09 5.94 4.38
C GLY A 41 15.57 7.02 3.42
N ILE A 42 14.44 7.63 3.77
CA ILE A 42 13.85 8.74 3.00
C ILE A 42 14.79 9.96 2.97
N ASP A 43 15.56 10.16 4.04
CA ASP A 43 16.61 11.17 4.19
C ASP A 43 17.89 10.86 3.39
N ARG A 44 17.91 9.73 2.67
CA ARG A 44 19.01 9.22 1.83
C ARG A 44 20.20 8.66 2.59
N GLU A 45 20.07 8.45 3.90
CA GLU A 45 21.09 7.72 4.66
C GLU A 45 21.02 6.22 4.37
N ILE A 46 22.18 5.59 4.19
CA ILE A 46 22.29 4.17 3.85
C ILE A 46 22.45 3.36 5.14
N MET A 47 21.49 2.48 5.41
CA MET A 47 21.54 1.62 6.57
C MET A 47 22.61 0.53 6.42
N PRO A 48 23.35 0.18 7.49
CA PRO A 48 24.40 -0.82 7.46
C PRO A 48 23.81 -2.24 7.48
N VAL A 49 23.13 -2.63 6.40
CA VAL A 49 22.55 -3.97 6.24
C VAL A 49 23.60 -4.90 5.65
N GLU A 50 23.98 -5.92 6.41
CA GLU A 50 24.94 -6.95 5.98
C GLU A 50 24.53 -7.59 4.65
N GLY A 51 25.48 -7.66 3.72
CA GLY A 51 25.34 -8.17 2.36
C GLY A 51 24.89 -7.13 1.33
N TYR A 52 24.52 -5.91 1.76
CA TYR A 52 23.85 -4.93 0.90
C TYR A 52 24.37 -3.49 1.06
N ALA A 53 25.30 -3.23 1.97
CA ALA A 53 25.78 -1.88 2.28
C ALA A 53 27.29 -1.72 2.04
N ALA A 54 27.95 -0.93 2.89
CA ALA A 54 29.36 -0.58 2.74
C ALA A 54 30.29 -1.80 2.86
N ASP A 55 29.83 -2.86 3.55
CA ASP A 55 30.51 -4.13 3.72
C ASP A 55 30.75 -4.89 2.41
N VAL A 56 29.86 -4.71 1.42
CA VAL A 56 30.00 -5.28 0.07
C VAL A 56 30.48 -4.28 -0.98
N GLY A 57 30.71 -3.02 -0.60
CA GLY A 57 31.30 -2.00 -1.47
C GLY A 57 30.34 -1.37 -2.49
N PHE A 58 29.04 -1.32 -2.17
CA PHE A 58 27.99 -0.69 -2.99
C PHE A 58 27.91 -1.20 -4.45
N PRO A 59 27.86 -2.52 -4.68
CA PRO A 59 27.72 -3.09 -6.02
C PRO A 59 26.36 -2.74 -6.64
N ASP A 60 26.30 -2.81 -7.96
CA ASP A 60 25.04 -2.62 -8.68
C ASP A 60 24.12 -3.83 -8.51
N LEU A 61 22.84 -3.57 -8.25
CA LEU A 61 21.75 -4.48 -8.62
C LEU A 61 21.43 -4.32 -10.10
N SER A 62 20.80 -5.34 -10.69
CA SER A 62 20.25 -5.30 -12.03
C SER A 62 18.73 -5.11 -12.01
N THR A 63 18.20 -4.25 -12.86
CA THR A 63 16.75 -4.09 -13.09
C THR A 63 16.37 -4.75 -14.41
N VAL A 64 15.46 -5.70 -14.37
CA VAL A 64 15.01 -6.48 -15.53
C VAL A 64 13.60 -6.00 -15.93
N PRO A 65 13.47 -5.20 -17.00
CA PRO A 65 12.16 -4.71 -17.46
C PRO A 65 11.23 -5.89 -17.76
N LEU A 66 9.95 -5.74 -17.40
CA LEU A 66 8.92 -6.75 -17.57
C LEU A 66 7.96 -6.36 -18.70
N PRO A 67 8.11 -6.92 -19.93
CA PRO A 67 7.30 -6.51 -21.07
C PRO A 67 5.78 -6.64 -20.86
N GLY A 68 5.35 -7.60 -20.04
CA GLY A 68 3.94 -7.81 -19.70
C GLY A 68 3.33 -6.77 -18.75
N SER A 69 4.16 -5.88 -18.19
CA SER A 69 3.73 -4.75 -17.33
C SER A 69 3.79 -3.40 -18.05
N ARG A 70 3.87 -3.42 -19.39
CA ARG A 70 4.00 -2.21 -20.20
C ARG A 70 2.63 -1.55 -20.34
N HIS A 71 2.54 -0.29 -19.93
CA HIS A 71 1.36 0.56 -20.13
C HIS A 71 1.74 1.81 -20.93
N PRO A 72 0.83 2.40 -21.72
CA PRO A 72 0.99 3.78 -22.15
C PRO A 72 1.21 4.67 -20.91
N GLY A 73 2.08 5.68 -21.02
CA GLY A 73 2.30 6.62 -19.94
C GLY A 73 1.48 7.90 -20.11
N TRP A 74 1.24 8.61 -19.02
CA TRP A 74 0.64 9.95 -19.00
C TRP A 74 1.61 11.07 -19.40
N GLU A 75 2.87 10.73 -19.68
CA GLU A 75 3.89 11.63 -20.22
C GLU A 75 3.95 11.53 -21.76
N PRO A 76 4.13 12.65 -22.48
CA PRO A 76 4.22 12.62 -23.94
C PRO A 76 5.28 11.62 -24.45
N ASP A 77 4.93 10.82 -25.46
CA ASP A 77 5.83 9.87 -26.14
C ASP A 77 6.57 8.91 -25.18
N THR A 78 5.94 8.54 -24.07
CA THR A 78 6.56 7.72 -23.01
C THR A 78 5.61 6.65 -22.52
N ASP A 79 6.09 5.41 -22.49
CA ASP A 79 5.40 4.30 -21.84
C ASP A 79 5.99 4.07 -20.44
N VAL A 80 5.24 3.43 -19.55
CA VAL A 80 5.72 3.00 -18.23
C VAL A 80 5.81 1.48 -18.18
N MET A 81 6.77 0.96 -17.41
CA MET A 81 6.99 -0.48 -17.26
C MET A 81 7.62 -0.78 -15.91
N ILE A 82 7.25 -1.90 -15.30
CA ILE A 82 7.85 -2.40 -14.07
C ILE A 82 9.13 -3.20 -14.36
N ALA A 83 10.07 -3.21 -13.44
CA ALA A 83 11.22 -4.09 -13.45
C ALA A 83 11.27 -5.02 -12.23
N ASP A 84 11.64 -6.28 -12.47
CA ASP A 84 12.12 -7.16 -11.41
C ASP A 84 13.57 -6.80 -11.04
N LEU A 85 13.94 -7.04 -9.79
CA LEU A 85 15.27 -6.75 -9.27
C LEU A 85 16.09 -8.03 -9.13
N GLU A 86 17.33 -8.00 -9.59
CA GLU A 86 18.30 -9.06 -9.42
C GLU A 86 19.58 -8.54 -8.76
N PHE A 87 20.20 -9.36 -7.92
CA PHE A 87 21.51 -9.10 -7.32
C PHE A 87 22.34 -10.37 -7.41
N GLU A 88 23.58 -10.24 -7.86
CA GLU A 88 24.48 -11.38 -8.12
C GLU A 88 23.85 -12.46 -9.04
N GLY A 89 22.99 -12.05 -9.98
CA GLY A 89 22.30 -12.94 -10.92
C GLY A 89 21.15 -13.75 -10.33
N GLN A 90 20.75 -13.48 -9.09
CA GLN A 90 19.57 -14.06 -8.44
C GLN A 90 18.50 -12.99 -8.21
N PRO A 91 17.21 -13.36 -8.09
CA PRO A 91 16.18 -12.43 -7.64
C PRO A 91 16.59 -11.78 -6.32
N LEU A 92 16.52 -10.45 -6.24
CA LEU A 92 16.95 -9.71 -5.06
C LEU A 92 16.03 -9.99 -3.88
N ALA A 93 16.58 -10.52 -2.78
CA ALA A 93 15.83 -10.90 -1.59
C ALA A 93 15.07 -9.73 -0.94
N LEU A 94 15.66 -8.53 -0.99
CA LEU A 94 15.10 -7.28 -0.45
C LEU A 94 13.93 -6.71 -1.27
N GLY A 95 13.70 -7.17 -2.50
CA GLY A 95 12.77 -6.52 -3.43
C GLY A 95 11.30 -6.63 -2.99
N PRO A 96 10.56 -5.50 -2.81
CA PRO A 96 9.14 -5.53 -2.44
C PRO A 96 8.26 -6.34 -3.39
N ARG A 97 8.37 -6.11 -4.70
CA ARG A 97 7.64 -6.88 -5.72
C ARG A 97 8.00 -8.36 -5.68
N GLY A 98 9.27 -8.68 -5.38
CA GLY A 98 9.74 -10.04 -5.19
C GLY A 98 9.09 -10.73 -3.98
N ALA A 99 8.86 -10.00 -2.89
CA ALA A 99 8.13 -10.52 -1.73
C ALA A 99 6.67 -10.85 -2.07
N LEU A 100 5.98 -9.96 -2.77
CA LEU A 100 4.63 -10.23 -3.25
C LEU A 100 4.59 -11.44 -4.19
N LYS A 101 5.55 -11.53 -5.12
CA LYS A 101 5.66 -12.67 -6.05
C LYS A 101 5.80 -14.00 -5.30
N ARG A 102 6.64 -14.06 -4.26
CA ARG A 102 6.77 -15.26 -3.41
C ARG A 102 5.47 -15.63 -2.71
N ALA A 103 4.75 -14.64 -2.16
CA ALA A 103 3.45 -14.87 -1.51
C ALA A 103 2.41 -15.42 -2.51
N VAL A 104 2.36 -14.85 -3.72
CA VAL A 104 1.49 -15.33 -4.81
C VAL A 104 1.85 -16.76 -5.23
N ASP A 105 3.14 -17.05 -5.41
CA ASP A 105 3.61 -18.38 -5.79
C ASP A 105 3.31 -19.44 -4.71
N ALA A 106 3.33 -19.05 -3.42
CA ALA A 106 2.94 -19.92 -2.31
C ALA A 106 1.44 -20.27 -2.35
N TRP A 107 0.56 -19.31 -2.67
CA TRP A 107 -0.87 -19.58 -2.91
C TRP A 107 -1.10 -20.47 -4.13
N ARG A 108 -0.37 -20.23 -5.23
CA ARG A 108 -0.44 -21.05 -6.44
C ARG A 108 -0.01 -22.49 -6.19
N ALA A 109 0.95 -22.71 -5.30
CA ALA A 109 1.37 -24.05 -4.89
C ALA A 109 0.24 -24.83 -4.18
N LEU A 110 -0.72 -24.13 -3.56
CA LEU A 110 -1.95 -24.73 -3.00
C LEU A 110 -3.09 -24.83 -4.04
N GLY A 111 -2.87 -24.40 -5.28
CA GLY A 111 -3.86 -24.44 -6.35
C GLY A 111 -4.77 -23.21 -6.42
N TYR A 112 -4.42 -22.11 -5.75
CA TYR A 112 -5.19 -20.86 -5.75
C TYR A 112 -4.43 -19.71 -6.41
N GLU A 113 -5.12 -18.92 -7.22
CA GLU A 113 -4.66 -17.63 -7.74
C GLU A 113 -5.25 -16.51 -6.86
N PRO A 114 -4.42 -15.71 -6.17
CA PRO A 114 -4.89 -14.58 -5.41
C PRO A 114 -5.25 -13.41 -6.32
N MET A 115 -6.40 -12.82 -6.01
CA MET A 115 -6.94 -11.64 -6.69
C MET A 115 -6.96 -10.47 -5.71
N ILE A 116 -6.52 -9.29 -6.14
CA ILE A 116 -6.49 -8.08 -5.33
C ILE A 116 -7.19 -6.93 -6.07
N GLY A 117 -8.07 -6.21 -5.37
CA GLY A 117 -8.53 -4.86 -5.71
C GLY A 117 -7.92 -3.83 -4.76
N VAL A 118 -7.70 -2.62 -5.24
CA VAL A 118 -6.98 -1.57 -4.48
C VAL A 118 -7.81 -0.29 -4.47
N GLU A 119 -8.04 0.23 -3.27
CA GLU A 119 -8.65 1.54 -3.04
C GLU A 119 -7.54 2.50 -2.57
N LEU A 120 -7.24 3.52 -3.37
CA LEU A 120 -6.15 4.46 -3.11
C LEU A 120 -6.71 5.81 -2.67
N GLU A 121 -6.68 6.09 -1.37
CA GLU A 121 -7.00 7.42 -0.86
C GLU A 121 -5.77 8.33 -0.86
N PHE A 122 -5.98 9.60 -1.18
CA PHE A 122 -4.95 10.64 -1.15
C PHE A 122 -5.57 12.02 -0.94
N TYR A 123 -4.75 12.99 -0.55
CA TYR A 123 -5.14 14.39 -0.51
C TYR A 123 -4.55 15.14 -1.69
N VAL A 124 -5.39 15.94 -2.35
CA VAL A 124 -4.94 16.99 -3.25
C VAL A 124 -4.79 18.27 -2.45
N MET A 125 -3.60 18.83 -2.48
CA MET A 125 -3.20 20.03 -1.78
C MET A 125 -2.85 21.13 -2.78
N ARG A 126 -3.00 22.38 -2.35
CA ARG A 126 -2.57 23.59 -3.07
C ARG A 126 -1.48 24.31 -2.28
N PRO A 127 -0.55 25.00 -2.94
CA PRO A 127 0.41 25.85 -2.24
C PRO A 127 -0.30 26.87 -1.35
N ASP A 128 0.13 26.94 -0.10
CA ASP A 128 -0.38 27.88 0.91
C ASP A 128 0.76 28.22 1.87
N ALA A 129 1.33 29.42 1.74
CA ALA A 129 2.51 29.83 2.50
C ALA A 129 2.24 29.97 4.01
N GLU A 130 0.98 30.08 4.41
CA GLU A 130 0.57 30.18 5.82
C GLU A 130 0.22 28.81 6.42
N ALA A 131 0.07 27.77 5.58
CA ALA A 131 -0.21 26.42 6.05
C ALA A 131 1.07 25.71 6.50
N PRO A 132 1.02 24.86 7.55
CA PRO A 132 2.12 23.97 7.91
C PRO A 132 2.60 23.16 6.69
N GLY A 133 3.92 23.08 6.50
CA GLY A 133 4.52 22.42 5.33
C GLY A 133 4.34 23.16 3.99
N GLY A 134 3.71 24.35 3.97
CA GLY A 134 3.54 25.18 2.77
C GLY A 134 2.40 24.76 1.84
N TYR A 135 1.53 23.85 2.29
CA TYR A 135 0.42 23.32 1.51
C TYR A 135 -0.85 23.18 2.34
N GLY A 136 -1.99 23.54 1.77
CA GLY A 136 -3.32 23.34 2.37
C GLY A 136 -4.23 22.50 1.45
N PRO A 137 -5.32 21.92 1.96
CA PRO A 137 -6.19 21.07 1.16
C PRO A 137 -6.87 21.85 0.02
N LEU A 138 -6.98 21.23 -1.16
CA LEU A 138 -7.78 21.75 -2.25
C LEU A 138 -9.26 21.50 -1.97
N SER A 139 -9.88 22.42 -1.23
CA SER A 139 -11.29 22.33 -0.85
C SER A 139 -12.19 23.22 -1.70
N LEU A 140 -13.37 22.70 -2.06
CA LEU A 140 -14.51 23.50 -2.50
C LEU A 140 -15.47 23.74 -1.31
N PRO A 141 -16.10 24.93 -1.16
CA PRO A 141 -17.10 25.16 -0.12
C PRO A 141 -18.30 24.20 -0.17
N SER A 142 -18.54 23.60 -1.34
CA SER A 142 -19.62 22.67 -1.62
C SER A 142 -19.23 21.19 -1.46
N HIS A 143 -18.03 20.89 -0.92
CA HIS A 143 -17.53 19.53 -0.68
C HIS A 143 -18.57 18.66 0.04
N ARG A 144 -18.69 17.41 -0.43
CA ARG A 144 -19.55 16.37 0.13
C ARG A 144 -18.78 15.05 0.05
N VAL A 145 -18.95 14.22 1.07
CA VAL A 145 -18.53 12.82 1.02
C VAL A 145 -19.23 12.13 -0.16
N TYR A 146 -18.46 11.43 -1.00
CA TYR A 146 -18.92 10.87 -2.29
C TYR A 146 -19.45 11.93 -3.27
N GLY A 147 -18.96 13.15 -3.14
CA GLY A 147 -19.34 14.27 -3.99
C GLY A 147 -18.77 14.15 -5.40
N VAL A 148 -19.56 14.59 -6.38
CA VAL A 148 -19.18 14.66 -7.80
C VAL A 148 -19.39 16.06 -8.36
N GLY A 149 -18.65 16.42 -9.41
CA GLY A 149 -18.68 17.76 -9.97
C GLY A 149 -18.33 18.81 -8.91
N LEU A 150 -19.14 19.87 -8.79
CA LEU A 150 -18.94 20.89 -7.75
C LEU A 150 -19.09 20.38 -6.30
N GLY A 151 -19.65 19.18 -6.11
CA GLY A 151 -19.72 18.53 -4.81
C GLY A 151 -18.44 17.80 -4.40
N GLY A 152 -17.52 17.54 -5.33
CA GLY A 152 -16.25 16.88 -5.07
C GLY A 152 -15.08 17.86 -5.08
N ILE A 153 -14.03 17.52 -5.84
CA ILE A 153 -12.92 18.43 -6.16
C ILE A 153 -13.15 19.05 -7.55
N ASP A 154 -12.32 20.04 -7.90
CA ASP A 154 -12.24 20.61 -9.24
C ASP A 154 -12.44 19.55 -10.35
N PRO A 155 -13.49 19.69 -11.19
CA PRO A 155 -13.78 18.72 -12.24
C PRO A 155 -12.68 18.58 -13.28
N ASP A 156 -11.93 19.65 -13.59
CA ASP A 156 -10.88 19.59 -14.60
C ASP A 156 -9.72 18.71 -14.11
N LEU A 157 -9.39 18.78 -12.81
CA LEU A 157 -8.43 17.86 -12.20
C LEU A 157 -8.96 16.43 -12.17
N THR A 158 -10.22 16.25 -11.74
CA THR A 158 -10.83 14.92 -11.64
C THR A 158 -10.82 14.21 -13.00
N PHE A 159 -11.17 14.92 -14.08
CA PHE A 159 -11.12 14.39 -15.43
C PHE A 159 -9.70 14.17 -15.94
N ALA A 160 -8.74 15.05 -15.59
CA ALA A 160 -7.34 14.82 -15.96
C ALA A 160 -6.77 13.54 -15.32
N LEU A 161 -7.14 13.23 -14.07
CA LEU A 161 -6.77 11.98 -13.41
C LEU A 161 -7.46 10.78 -14.06
N PHE A 162 -8.76 10.90 -14.35
CA PHE A 162 -9.54 9.86 -15.00
C PHE A 162 -8.99 9.53 -16.40
N ASP A 163 -8.79 10.55 -17.24
CA ASP A 163 -8.27 10.40 -18.60
C ASP A 163 -6.84 9.83 -18.60
N ALA A 164 -6.00 10.21 -17.63
CA ALA A 164 -4.66 9.65 -17.49
C ALA A 164 -4.70 8.17 -17.10
N ALA A 165 -5.60 7.76 -16.19
CA ALA A 165 -5.75 6.37 -15.77
C ALA A 165 -6.26 5.48 -16.91
N GLU A 166 -7.30 5.94 -17.61
CA GLU A 166 -7.88 5.24 -18.76
C GLU A 166 -6.87 5.16 -19.92
N HIS A 167 -6.17 6.25 -20.22
CA HIS A 167 -5.13 6.24 -21.25
C HIS A 167 -4.00 5.27 -20.92
N SER A 168 -3.62 5.19 -19.65
CA SER A 168 -2.56 4.32 -19.16
C SER A 168 -3.04 2.88 -18.90
N GLU A 169 -4.28 2.55 -19.26
CA GLU A 169 -4.85 1.20 -19.11
C GLU A 169 -4.67 0.65 -17.68
N LEU A 170 -4.90 1.51 -16.66
CA LEU A 170 -4.79 1.13 -15.24
C LEU A 170 -6.05 0.46 -14.69
N GLU A 171 -7.08 0.28 -15.54
CA GLU A 171 -8.34 -0.40 -15.25
C GLU A 171 -9.07 0.23 -14.05
N LEU A 172 -9.57 1.45 -14.24
CA LEU A 172 -10.20 2.25 -13.20
C LEU A 172 -11.67 1.82 -12.98
N GLU A 173 -12.09 1.70 -11.71
CA GLU A 173 -13.52 1.57 -11.37
C GLU A 173 -14.17 2.95 -11.16
N GLY A 174 -13.46 3.88 -10.53
CA GLY A 174 -13.93 5.24 -10.33
C GLY A 174 -12.96 6.14 -9.56
N ILE A 175 -13.27 7.44 -9.58
CA ILE A 175 -12.60 8.48 -8.78
C ILE A 175 -13.68 9.35 -8.13
N MET A 176 -13.55 9.63 -6.85
CA MET A 176 -14.53 10.38 -6.07
C MET A 176 -13.87 11.19 -4.95
N ALA A 177 -14.59 12.18 -4.44
CA ALA A 177 -14.20 12.90 -3.24
C ALA A 177 -14.59 12.11 -1.99
N GLU A 178 -13.68 12.09 -1.03
CA GLU A 178 -13.81 11.34 0.21
C GLU A 178 -14.24 12.21 1.39
N PHE A 179 -14.18 11.67 2.60
CA PHE A 179 -14.71 12.29 3.81
C PHE A 179 -14.20 13.72 4.04
N SER A 180 -12.90 13.94 3.98
CA SER A 180 -12.29 15.24 4.29
C SER A 180 -12.10 16.12 3.05
N PRO A 181 -12.13 17.45 3.20
CA PRO A 181 -11.89 18.35 2.08
C PRO A 181 -10.51 18.14 1.45
N GLY A 182 -10.46 18.08 0.12
CA GLY A 182 -9.23 17.77 -0.61
C GLY A 182 -8.91 16.27 -0.68
N GLN A 183 -9.60 15.41 0.06
CA GLN A 183 -9.43 13.97 -0.01
C GLN A 183 -10.13 13.41 -1.25
N MET A 184 -9.45 12.53 -1.96
CA MET A 184 -9.97 11.74 -3.06
C MET A 184 -9.65 10.28 -2.86
N GLU A 185 -10.44 9.43 -3.50
CA GLU A 185 -10.14 8.01 -3.66
C GLU A 185 -10.12 7.65 -5.15
N MET A 186 -9.18 6.77 -5.51
CA MET A 186 -9.09 6.14 -6.82
C MET A 186 -9.22 4.63 -6.64
N ASN A 187 -10.31 4.07 -7.14
CA ASN A 187 -10.60 2.64 -7.09
C ASN A 187 -10.09 1.97 -8.37
N LEU A 188 -9.22 0.98 -8.23
CA LEU A 188 -8.73 0.18 -9.34
C LEU A 188 -9.43 -1.17 -9.37
N THR A 189 -9.74 -1.64 -10.58
CA THR A 189 -10.42 -2.92 -10.80
C THR A 189 -9.56 -4.05 -10.28
N TYR A 190 -10.19 -4.98 -9.56
CA TYR A 190 -9.50 -6.15 -9.05
C TYR A 190 -8.93 -7.02 -10.18
N GLY A 191 -7.83 -7.71 -9.90
CA GLY A 191 -7.18 -8.59 -10.86
C GLY A 191 -6.18 -9.52 -10.19
N PRO A 192 -5.41 -10.33 -10.96
CA PRO A 192 -4.35 -11.14 -10.40
C PRO A 192 -3.41 -10.28 -9.54
N ALA A 193 -3.07 -10.74 -8.33
CA ALA A 193 -2.48 -9.91 -7.29
C ALA A 193 -1.25 -9.10 -7.74
N LEU A 194 -0.32 -9.70 -8.49
CA LEU A 194 0.87 -9.01 -8.99
C LEU A 194 0.52 -7.87 -9.95
N ASP A 195 -0.41 -8.12 -10.87
CA ASP A 195 -0.84 -7.13 -11.86
C ASP A 195 -1.60 -5.97 -11.21
N ALA A 196 -2.55 -6.28 -10.32
CA ALA A 196 -3.33 -5.26 -9.62
C ALA A 196 -2.44 -4.34 -8.75
N VAL A 197 -1.44 -4.92 -8.07
CA VAL A 197 -0.50 -4.13 -7.26
C VAL A 197 0.50 -3.36 -8.12
N ASP A 198 0.94 -3.89 -9.26
CA ASP A 198 1.74 -3.15 -10.24
C ASP A 198 0.97 -1.92 -10.75
N ARG A 199 -0.31 -2.08 -11.13
CA ARG A 199 -1.19 -0.97 -11.54
C ARG A 199 -1.35 0.08 -10.44
N ALA A 200 -1.55 -0.35 -9.19
CA ALA A 200 -1.64 0.57 -8.06
C ALA A 200 -0.35 1.37 -7.82
N PHE A 201 0.82 0.72 -7.93
CA PHE A 201 2.10 1.40 -7.81
C PHE A 201 2.29 2.47 -8.91
N ILE A 202 1.93 2.14 -10.16
CA ILE A 202 1.95 3.09 -11.28
C ILE A 202 0.95 4.24 -11.06
N ALA A 203 -0.25 3.93 -10.58
CA ALA A 203 -1.30 4.92 -10.32
C ALA A 203 -0.86 5.98 -9.30
N LYS A 204 -0.12 5.60 -8.25
CA LYS A 204 0.41 6.57 -7.27
C LYS A 204 1.33 7.61 -7.94
N GLU A 205 2.21 7.18 -8.84
CA GLU A 205 3.08 8.11 -9.58
C GLU A 205 2.29 8.98 -10.55
N MET A 206 1.34 8.38 -11.26
CA MET A 206 0.46 9.10 -12.16
C MET A 206 -0.30 10.22 -11.44
N VAL A 207 -0.92 9.91 -10.30
CA VAL A 207 -1.68 10.88 -9.50
C VAL A 207 -0.79 12.06 -9.11
N ARG A 208 0.41 11.79 -8.56
CA ARG A 208 1.35 12.86 -8.15
C ARG A 208 1.73 13.76 -9.31
N GLU A 209 2.07 13.18 -10.45
CA GLU A 209 2.56 13.94 -11.59
C GLU A 209 1.46 14.69 -12.34
N VAL A 210 0.26 14.12 -12.42
CA VAL A 210 -0.92 14.81 -12.94
C VAL A 210 -1.26 16.02 -12.06
N CYS A 211 -1.36 15.83 -10.74
CA CYS A 211 -1.59 16.95 -9.81
C CYS A 211 -0.49 18.02 -9.91
N HIS A 212 0.78 17.60 -9.98
CA HIS A 212 1.91 18.53 -10.13
C HIS A 212 1.80 19.40 -11.40
N ARG A 213 1.41 18.82 -12.54
CA ARG A 213 1.20 19.58 -13.79
C ARG A 213 0.06 20.60 -13.69
N HIS A 214 -0.87 20.42 -12.76
CA HIS A 214 -1.93 21.37 -12.47
C HIS A 214 -1.54 22.38 -11.37
N GLY A 215 -0.27 22.42 -10.95
CA GLY A 215 0.20 23.32 -9.90
C GLY A 215 -0.25 22.92 -8.49
N LEU A 216 -0.65 21.67 -8.32
CA LEU A 216 -1.15 21.08 -7.08
C LEU A 216 -0.17 20.01 -6.58
N TRP A 217 -0.38 19.53 -5.36
CA TRP A 217 0.44 18.50 -4.74
C TRP A 217 -0.46 17.37 -4.26
N ALA A 218 -0.25 16.14 -4.75
CA ALA A 218 -0.95 14.98 -4.19
C ALA A 218 -0.10 14.34 -3.11
N THR A 219 -0.71 14.01 -1.97
CA THR A 219 -0.06 13.30 -0.87
C THR A 219 -0.87 12.08 -0.44
N PHE A 220 -0.19 10.95 -0.32
CA PHE A 220 -0.66 9.69 0.24
C PHE A 220 -0.26 9.54 1.72
N MET A 221 0.22 10.60 2.36
CA MET A 221 0.59 10.59 3.77
C MET A 221 -0.59 10.09 4.63
N GLY A 222 -0.30 9.24 5.61
CA GLY A 222 -1.34 8.55 6.40
C GLY A 222 -2.31 9.53 7.06
N ARG A 223 -1.82 10.64 7.61
CA ARG A 223 -2.65 11.73 8.13
C ARG A 223 -1.94 13.08 7.95
N PRO A 224 -2.21 13.82 6.87
CA PRO A 224 -1.51 15.07 6.56
C PRO A 224 -1.97 16.27 7.41
N MET A 225 -3.15 16.18 8.03
CA MET A 225 -3.76 17.27 8.82
C MET A 225 -4.38 16.71 10.10
N ALA A 226 -4.27 17.46 11.21
CA ALA A 226 -4.71 17.01 12.53
C ALA A 226 -6.23 16.98 12.72
N ASP A 227 -6.99 17.68 11.89
CA ASP A 227 -8.46 17.76 11.91
C ASP A 227 -9.10 16.94 10.78
N ALA A 228 -8.29 16.26 9.96
CA ALA A 228 -8.75 15.45 8.85
C ALA A 228 -8.73 13.94 9.17
N VAL A 229 -9.52 13.16 8.42
CA VAL A 229 -9.36 11.69 8.43
C VAL A 229 -8.07 11.31 7.70
N GLY A 230 -7.55 10.12 7.96
CA GLY A 230 -6.34 9.65 7.28
C GLY A 230 -6.61 9.12 5.87
N SER A 231 -5.57 9.00 5.05
CA SER A 231 -5.61 8.30 3.76
C SER A 231 -5.35 6.81 3.94
N GLY A 232 -6.32 5.99 3.54
CA GLY A 232 -6.22 4.53 3.44
C GLY A 232 -5.64 3.98 2.13
N LEU A 233 -5.19 2.74 2.22
CA LEU A 233 -4.88 1.85 1.10
C LEU A 233 -5.65 0.55 1.35
N HIS A 234 -6.95 0.50 1.06
CA HIS A 234 -7.72 -0.72 1.33
C HIS A 234 -7.38 -1.78 0.29
N LEU A 235 -7.11 -2.99 0.76
CA LEU A 235 -6.79 -4.13 -0.09
C LEU A 235 -7.94 -5.14 -0.03
N ASN A 236 -8.63 -5.28 -1.16
CA ASN A 236 -9.70 -6.24 -1.34
C ASN A 236 -9.12 -7.56 -1.86
N PHE A 237 -9.25 -8.65 -1.11
CA PHE A 237 -8.62 -9.94 -1.39
C PHE A 237 -9.66 -11.04 -1.64
N SER A 238 -9.47 -11.79 -2.72
CA SER A 238 -10.20 -13.04 -2.99
C SER A 238 -9.30 -14.09 -3.63
N LEU A 239 -9.81 -15.31 -3.74
CA LEU A 239 -9.09 -16.46 -4.32
C LEU A 239 -9.93 -17.12 -5.41
N ILE A 240 -9.30 -17.50 -6.50
CA ILE A 240 -9.88 -18.39 -7.52
C ILE A 240 -8.98 -19.61 -7.72
N PRO A 241 -9.44 -20.73 -8.30
CA PRO A 241 -8.57 -21.83 -8.67
C PRO A 241 -7.55 -21.40 -9.74
N VAL A 242 -6.32 -21.93 -9.66
CA VAL A 242 -5.35 -21.79 -10.75
C VAL A 242 -5.95 -22.36 -12.04
N GLY A 243 -5.88 -21.60 -13.14
CA GLY A 243 -6.53 -21.93 -14.41
C GLY A 243 -7.94 -21.38 -14.56
N GLY A 244 -8.44 -20.64 -13.55
CA GLY A 244 -9.75 -20.00 -13.56
C GLY A 244 -10.84 -20.87 -12.93
N GLY A 245 -11.96 -20.24 -12.57
CA GLY A 245 -13.08 -20.89 -11.93
C GLY A 245 -13.85 -19.95 -11.04
N ARG A 246 -14.76 -20.52 -10.24
CA ARG A 246 -15.54 -19.74 -9.28
C ARG A 246 -14.67 -19.32 -8.09
N ASN A 247 -14.94 -18.14 -7.56
CA ASN A 247 -14.35 -17.64 -6.32
C ASN A 247 -14.52 -18.66 -5.19
N VAL A 248 -13.43 -19.05 -4.54
CA VAL A 248 -13.41 -20.11 -3.51
C VAL A 248 -13.72 -19.60 -2.11
N PHE A 249 -13.90 -18.30 -1.94
CA PHE A 249 -14.43 -17.72 -0.71
C PHE A 249 -15.95 -17.79 -0.63
N ASP A 250 -16.64 -17.89 -1.77
CA ASP A 250 -18.10 -18.02 -1.82
C ASP A 250 -18.55 -19.43 -1.43
N ASP A 251 -19.36 -19.52 -0.38
CA ASP A 251 -20.09 -20.74 -0.02
C ASP A 251 -21.51 -20.38 0.43
N PRO A 252 -22.51 -20.43 -0.46
CA PRO A 252 -23.90 -20.12 -0.13
C PRO A 252 -24.52 -20.99 0.98
N SER A 253 -23.91 -22.14 1.28
CA SER A 253 -24.35 -23.03 2.36
C SER A 253 -23.56 -22.84 3.67
N GLY A 254 -22.43 -22.15 3.60
CA GLY A 254 -21.58 -21.79 4.72
C GLY A 254 -22.18 -20.68 5.56
N GLU A 255 -21.71 -20.58 6.81
CA GLU A 255 -22.11 -19.49 7.69
C GLU A 255 -21.78 -18.14 7.04
N HIS A 256 -22.77 -17.24 7.00
CA HIS A 256 -22.69 -15.92 6.35
C HIS A 256 -22.36 -15.93 4.84
N GLY A 257 -22.48 -17.08 4.17
CA GLY A 257 -22.10 -17.23 2.76
C GLY A 257 -20.59 -17.40 2.54
N MET A 258 -19.83 -17.69 3.60
CA MET A 258 -18.38 -17.76 3.59
C MET A 258 -17.89 -19.21 3.62
N SER A 259 -16.91 -19.52 2.78
CA SER A 259 -16.24 -20.82 2.84
C SER A 259 -15.37 -20.96 4.08
N GLY A 260 -15.08 -22.20 4.48
CA GLY A 260 -14.12 -22.47 5.56
C GLY A 260 -12.74 -21.87 5.27
N LEU A 261 -12.31 -21.87 4.01
CA LEU A 261 -11.05 -21.25 3.60
C LEU A 261 -11.04 -19.73 3.82
N MET A 262 -12.15 -19.04 3.53
CA MET A 262 -12.27 -17.60 3.78
C MET A 262 -12.15 -17.30 5.27
N ARG A 263 -12.87 -18.06 6.12
CA ARG A 263 -12.76 -17.94 7.58
C ARG A 263 -11.33 -18.16 8.07
N GLN A 264 -10.63 -19.13 7.49
CA GLN A 264 -9.24 -19.40 7.84
C GLN A 264 -8.27 -18.30 7.42
N CYS A 265 -8.49 -17.69 6.25
CA CYS A 265 -7.74 -16.53 5.81
C CYS A 265 -7.91 -15.36 6.78
N ILE A 266 -9.15 -15.08 7.21
CA ILE A 266 -9.41 -14.05 8.23
C ILE A 266 -8.74 -14.42 9.55
N GLY A 267 -8.80 -15.68 9.99
CA GLY A 267 -8.13 -16.14 11.21
C GLY A 267 -6.62 -15.89 11.19
N GLY A 268 -5.96 -16.13 10.06
CA GLY A 268 -4.54 -15.80 9.87
C GLY A 268 -4.25 -14.31 9.92
N LEU A 269 -5.08 -13.49 9.25
CA LEU A 269 -4.99 -12.03 9.29
C LEU A 269 -5.14 -11.48 10.71
N LEU A 270 -6.00 -12.09 11.53
CA LEU A 270 -6.17 -11.74 12.94
C LEU A 270 -5.05 -12.29 13.83
N ALA A 271 -4.47 -13.44 13.50
CA ALA A 271 -3.35 -14.01 14.24
C ALA A 271 -2.09 -13.13 14.13
N HIS A 272 -1.79 -12.65 12.93
CA HIS A 272 -0.60 -11.84 12.60
C HIS A 272 -0.85 -10.33 12.62
N TYR A 273 -1.95 -9.89 13.23
CA TYR A 273 -2.48 -8.53 13.09
C TYR A 273 -1.49 -7.42 13.51
N GLU A 274 -0.92 -7.51 14.71
CA GLU A 274 0.03 -6.51 15.21
C GLU A 274 1.34 -6.55 14.42
N GLY A 275 1.78 -7.73 13.97
CA GLY A 275 3.00 -7.90 13.18
C GLY A 275 2.89 -7.30 11.76
N MET A 276 1.69 -7.33 11.16
CA MET A 276 1.45 -6.69 9.85
C MET A 276 1.42 -5.16 9.91
N ALA A 277 1.22 -4.57 11.10
CA ALA A 277 1.02 -3.13 11.25
C ALA A 277 2.21 -2.31 10.74
N ALA A 278 3.45 -2.76 11.00
CA ALA A 278 4.64 -2.04 10.54
C ALA A 278 4.75 -1.95 9.01
N LEU A 279 4.33 -2.99 8.28
CA LEU A 279 4.34 -3.00 6.81
C LEU A 279 3.16 -2.23 6.22
N SER A 280 2.04 -2.19 6.95
CA SER A 280 0.79 -1.56 6.54
C SER A 280 0.74 -0.06 6.88
N ALA A 281 1.47 0.39 7.89
CA ALA A 281 1.52 1.77 8.38
C ALA A 281 2.97 2.17 8.66
N PRO A 282 3.83 2.32 7.64
CA PRO A 282 5.28 2.24 7.83
C PRO A 282 5.94 3.55 8.29
N THR A 283 5.18 4.56 8.70
CA THR A 283 5.72 5.87 9.10
C THR A 283 5.23 6.29 10.48
N ILE A 284 5.96 7.17 11.18
CA ILE A 284 5.52 7.76 12.46
C ILE A 284 4.12 8.36 12.35
N ASN A 285 3.87 9.07 11.24
CA ASN A 285 2.60 9.72 10.97
C ASN A 285 1.45 8.72 10.74
N SER A 286 1.74 7.52 10.22
CA SER A 286 0.71 6.51 9.90
C SER A 286 -0.07 6.07 11.15
N TYR A 287 0.58 6.06 12.32
CA TYR A 287 -0.07 5.71 13.59
C TYR A 287 -1.01 6.79 14.14
N LYS A 288 -1.00 7.99 13.56
CA LYS A 288 -2.01 9.02 13.84
C LYS A 288 -3.31 8.79 13.05
N ARG A 289 -3.28 7.93 12.02
CA ARG A 289 -4.47 7.40 11.33
C ARG A 289 -5.00 6.15 12.04
N LEU A 290 -4.13 5.24 12.49
CA LEU A 290 -4.50 3.99 13.16
C LEU A 290 -4.94 4.20 14.60
N MET A 291 -6.14 4.73 14.80
CA MET A 291 -6.74 4.94 16.11
C MET A 291 -8.24 4.58 16.13
N PRO A 292 -8.83 4.36 17.33
CA PRO A 292 -10.27 4.21 17.47
C PRO A 292 -11.04 5.41 16.90
N GLY A 293 -12.21 5.17 16.33
CA GLY A 293 -13.13 6.22 15.88
C GLY A 293 -12.84 6.85 14.51
N ILE A 294 -11.76 6.46 13.83
CA ILE A 294 -11.36 7.02 12.52
C ILE A 294 -11.54 6.03 11.34
N ILE A 295 -12.19 4.89 11.58
CA ILE A 295 -12.54 3.88 10.55
C ILE A 295 -11.30 3.38 9.74
N ALA A 296 -10.13 3.36 10.40
CA ALA A 296 -8.82 3.12 9.81
C ALA A 296 -8.26 1.70 10.05
N GLY A 297 -9.06 0.81 10.63
CA GLY A 297 -8.64 -0.56 10.92
C GLY A 297 -7.68 -0.67 12.11
N TYR A 298 -8.12 -0.21 13.29
CA TYR A 298 -7.34 -0.24 14.54
C TYR A 298 -7.49 -1.54 15.33
N TRP A 299 -8.69 -2.12 15.37
CA TRP A 299 -8.99 -3.32 16.16
C TRP A 299 -8.66 -4.61 15.41
N ALA A 300 -8.08 -5.60 16.10
CA ALA A 300 -7.85 -6.93 15.56
C ALA A 300 -9.17 -7.74 15.50
N ASN A 301 -10.08 -7.32 14.63
CA ASN A 301 -11.39 -7.90 14.44
C ASN A 301 -11.79 -7.98 12.97
N TRP A 302 -12.88 -8.70 12.72
CA TRP A 302 -13.51 -8.81 11.42
C TRP A 302 -15.02 -8.62 11.55
N GLY A 303 -15.70 -8.23 10.48
CA GLY A 303 -17.14 -8.00 10.53
C GLY A 303 -17.83 -8.01 9.18
N LEU A 304 -19.11 -8.36 9.17
CA LEU A 304 -19.95 -8.38 7.97
C LEU A 304 -20.47 -6.98 7.68
N ASP A 305 -20.09 -6.44 6.52
CA ASP A 305 -20.39 -5.08 6.08
C ASP A 305 -20.21 -4.02 7.18
N ASN A 306 -19.22 -4.23 8.05
CA ASN A 306 -18.92 -3.37 9.18
C ASN A 306 -17.63 -2.60 8.87
N ARG A 307 -17.77 -1.31 8.57
CA ARG A 307 -16.61 -0.45 8.23
C ARG A 307 -15.71 -0.15 9.43
N ILE A 308 -16.20 -0.33 10.66
CA ILE A 308 -15.41 -0.18 11.89
C ILE A 308 -14.45 -1.36 12.06
N SER A 309 -14.82 -2.54 11.58
CA SER A 309 -13.98 -3.73 11.62
C SER A 309 -12.80 -3.62 10.67
N THR A 310 -11.62 -4.08 11.06
CA THR A 310 -10.44 -3.98 10.19
C THR A 310 -10.50 -4.93 9.00
N MET A 311 -10.89 -6.19 9.25
CA MET A 311 -11.14 -7.16 8.19
C MET A 311 -12.64 -7.15 7.88
N ARG A 312 -13.04 -6.30 6.92
CA ARG A 312 -14.44 -6.20 6.52
C ARG A 312 -14.75 -7.29 5.49
N VAL A 313 -15.91 -7.92 5.64
CA VAL A 313 -16.49 -8.81 4.62
C VAL A 313 -17.67 -8.06 4.00
N PRO A 314 -17.51 -7.45 2.82
CA PRO A 314 -18.58 -6.72 2.14
C PRO A 314 -19.82 -7.59 1.88
N GLY A 315 -20.96 -6.95 1.63
CA GLY A 315 -22.24 -7.64 1.45
C GLY A 315 -22.35 -8.44 0.14
N GLU A 316 -21.49 -8.18 -0.85
CA GLU A 316 -21.53 -8.88 -2.13
C GLU A 316 -21.13 -10.36 -1.99
N ARG A 317 -21.69 -11.21 -2.86
CA ARG A 317 -21.48 -12.67 -2.86
C ARG A 317 -21.17 -13.19 -4.26
N GLY A 318 -20.91 -14.48 -4.40
CA GLY A 318 -20.50 -15.10 -5.66
C GLY A 318 -19.09 -14.68 -6.07
N GLU A 319 -18.92 -14.21 -7.29
CA GLU A 319 -17.61 -13.77 -7.79
C GLU A 319 -17.03 -12.59 -7.00
N ALA A 320 -17.89 -11.77 -6.40
CA ALA A 320 -17.50 -10.59 -5.61
C ALA A 320 -17.24 -10.86 -4.11
N THR A 321 -17.36 -12.11 -3.65
CA THR A 321 -17.05 -12.47 -2.25
C THR A 321 -15.57 -12.21 -1.94
N ARG A 322 -15.29 -11.35 -0.97
CA ARG A 322 -13.91 -10.90 -0.67
C ARG A 322 -13.72 -10.48 0.79
N ILE A 323 -12.47 -10.38 1.19
CA ILE A 323 -12.03 -9.79 2.46
C ILE A 323 -11.44 -8.43 2.13
N GLU A 324 -11.91 -7.37 2.75
CA GLU A 324 -11.34 -6.02 2.66
C GLU A 324 -10.44 -5.78 3.89
N ASN A 325 -9.13 -5.67 3.67
CA ASN A 325 -8.18 -5.26 4.70
C ASN A 325 -8.06 -3.74 4.71
N ARG A 326 -8.51 -3.11 5.79
CA ARG A 326 -8.60 -1.65 5.95
C ARG A 326 -7.41 -1.03 6.69
N MET A 327 -6.51 -1.86 7.21
CA MET A 327 -5.34 -1.42 7.98
C MET A 327 -4.37 -0.56 7.16
N PRO A 328 -4.01 -0.90 5.91
CA PRO A 328 -2.91 -0.19 5.25
C PRO A 328 -3.22 1.29 5.03
N CYS A 329 -2.22 2.12 5.29
CA CYS A 329 -2.24 3.56 5.06
C CYS A 329 -1.80 3.88 3.63
N GLY A 330 -2.18 5.04 3.11
CA GLY A 330 -1.74 5.51 1.79
C GLY A 330 -0.20 5.55 1.64
N SER A 331 0.52 5.74 2.75
CA SER A 331 2.00 5.77 2.83
C SER A 331 2.64 4.38 2.71
N ALA A 332 1.85 3.30 2.78
CA ALA A 332 2.35 1.95 2.70
C ALA A 332 3.00 1.67 1.33
N ASN A 333 4.04 0.84 1.34
CA ASN A 333 4.49 0.18 0.12
C ASN A 333 3.42 -0.85 -0.27
N VAL A 334 2.74 -0.61 -1.39
CA VAL A 334 1.61 -1.45 -1.85
C VAL A 334 2.02 -2.91 -2.02
N TYR A 335 3.25 -3.20 -2.45
CA TYR A 335 3.77 -4.56 -2.57
C TYR A 335 3.97 -5.22 -1.20
N LEU A 336 4.54 -4.51 -0.23
CA LEU A 336 4.78 -5.07 1.11
C LEU A 336 3.49 -5.27 1.88
N ALA A 337 2.54 -4.33 1.78
CA ALA A 337 1.23 -4.45 2.40
C ALA A 337 0.45 -5.66 1.82
N ALA A 338 0.46 -5.82 0.49
CA ALA A 338 -0.16 -6.97 -0.16
C ALA A 338 0.55 -8.29 0.19
N ALA A 339 1.88 -8.32 0.21
CA ALA A 339 2.65 -9.50 0.58
C ALA A 339 2.36 -9.94 2.02
N ALA A 340 2.32 -8.99 2.96
CA ALA A 340 2.00 -9.24 4.36
C ALA A 340 0.59 -9.84 4.51
N MET A 341 -0.40 -9.22 3.87
CA MET A 341 -1.79 -9.70 3.87
C MET A 341 -1.90 -11.12 3.30
N LEU A 342 -1.30 -11.38 2.14
CA LEU A 342 -1.35 -12.70 1.50
C LEU A 342 -0.63 -13.77 2.33
N ASN A 343 0.52 -13.46 2.92
CA ASN A 343 1.25 -14.39 3.77
C ASN A 343 0.50 -14.67 5.08
N ALA A 344 -0.03 -13.66 5.76
CA ALA A 344 -0.82 -13.86 6.97
C ALA A 344 -2.09 -14.69 6.70
N ALA A 345 -2.81 -14.40 5.62
CA ALA A 345 -3.96 -15.20 5.20
C ALA A 345 -3.57 -16.66 4.87
N LEU A 346 -2.43 -16.85 4.20
CA LEU A 346 -1.92 -18.19 3.86
C LEU A 346 -1.59 -19.00 5.12
N LEU A 347 -0.93 -18.38 6.10
CA LEU A 347 -0.59 -19.02 7.37
C LEU A 347 -1.85 -19.49 8.10
N GLY A 348 -2.90 -18.65 8.16
CA GLY A 348 -4.19 -19.04 8.71
C GLY A 348 -4.88 -20.18 7.96
N ALA A 349 -4.82 -20.17 6.62
CA ALA A 349 -5.35 -21.24 5.77
C ALA A 349 -4.63 -22.58 5.98
N VAL A 350 -3.30 -22.56 6.09
CA VAL A 350 -2.47 -23.75 6.30
C VAL A 350 -2.68 -24.33 7.70
N ASP A 351 -2.74 -23.47 8.72
CA ASP A 351 -2.89 -23.89 10.11
C ASP A 351 -4.36 -24.13 10.53
N GLY A 352 -5.31 -23.80 9.65
CA GLY A 352 -6.74 -23.99 9.89
C GLY A 352 -7.31 -23.11 11.00
N ILE A 353 -6.78 -21.89 11.15
CA ILE A 353 -7.14 -20.94 12.22
C ILE A 353 -8.54 -20.36 11.96
N ASP A 354 -9.55 -20.64 12.79
CA ASP A 354 -10.86 -20.00 12.63
C ASP A 354 -10.84 -18.52 13.07
N CYS A 355 -11.60 -17.67 12.37
CA CYS A 355 -11.69 -16.24 12.68
C CYS A 355 -12.59 -15.89 13.88
N GLY A 356 -13.28 -16.88 14.47
CA GLY A 356 -14.22 -16.66 15.56
C GLY A 356 -15.45 -15.86 15.13
N ASP A 357 -16.12 -15.25 16.11
CA ASP A 357 -17.34 -14.47 15.89
C ASP A 357 -17.04 -13.09 15.30
N PRO A 358 -17.88 -12.58 14.38
CA PRO A 358 -17.71 -11.23 13.81
C PRO A 358 -18.02 -10.14 14.84
N GLN A 359 -17.41 -8.98 14.66
CA GLN A 359 -17.83 -7.74 15.31
C GLN A 359 -19.22 -7.34 14.80
N THR A 360 -20.13 -7.13 15.74
CA THR A 360 -21.47 -6.60 15.48
C THR A 360 -21.60 -5.18 16.01
N GLY A 361 -22.40 -4.34 15.36
CA GLY A 361 -22.69 -2.99 15.84
C GLY A 361 -21.46 -2.07 15.85
N ASP A 362 -21.41 -1.19 16.85
CA ASP A 362 -20.36 -0.19 17.01
C ASP A 362 -19.12 -0.79 17.69
N GLY A 363 -18.11 -1.11 16.88
CA GLY A 363 -16.84 -1.67 17.35
C GLY A 363 -15.91 -0.66 18.03
N ASP A 364 -16.21 0.65 18.01
CA ASP A 364 -15.44 1.64 18.76
C ASP A 364 -15.95 1.78 20.19
N SER A 365 -17.27 1.70 20.38
CA SER A 365 -17.91 1.73 21.70
C SER A 365 -17.91 0.36 22.40
N GLU A 366 -18.14 -0.71 21.64
CA GLU A 366 -18.28 -2.08 22.14
C GLU A 366 -17.42 -3.06 21.30
N PRO A 367 -16.08 -2.94 21.33
CA PRO A 367 -15.20 -3.85 20.61
C PRO A 367 -15.34 -5.29 21.15
N ASN A 368 -15.32 -6.27 20.24
CA ASN A 368 -15.34 -7.69 20.58
C ASN A 368 -13.95 -8.28 20.84
N THR A 369 -12.93 -7.43 20.90
CA THR A 369 -11.52 -7.80 21.08
C THR A 369 -10.80 -6.71 21.88
N ASP A 370 -9.80 -7.09 22.66
CA ASP A 370 -8.88 -6.16 23.31
C ASP A 370 -7.58 -5.97 22.50
N ARG A 371 -7.40 -6.72 21.40
CA ARG A 371 -6.22 -6.65 20.54
C ARG A 371 -6.39 -5.54 19.50
N HIS A 372 -5.31 -4.82 19.23
CA HIS A 372 -5.32 -3.67 18.35
C HIS A 372 -3.92 -3.42 17.77
N THR A 373 -3.83 -2.55 16.77
CA THR A 373 -2.54 -2.13 16.22
C THR A 373 -1.71 -1.43 17.30
N PRO A 374 -0.38 -1.59 17.31
CA PRO A 374 0.49 -0.80 18.18
C PRO A 374 0.29 0.71 17.99
N HIS A 375 0.54 1.52 19.03
CA HIS A 375 0.26 2.96 19.00
C HIS A 375 1.36 3.79 18.31
N THR A 376 2.54 3.21 18.15
CA THR A 376 3.70 3.90 17.57
C THR A 376 4.40 2.99 16.57
N LEU A 377 5.16 3.60 15.64
CA LEU A 377 6.00 2.84 14.72
C LEU A 377 7.02 2.00 15.48
N ALA A 378 7.58 2.51 16.58
CA ALA A 378 8.54 1.76 17.40
C ALA A 378 7.93 0.43 17.89
N ASP A 379 6.76 0.50 18.54
CA ASP A 379 6.06 -0.67 19.07
C ASP A 379 5.62 -1.62 17.96
N ALA A 380 5.26 -1.10 16.79
CA ALA A 380 4.90 -1.93 15.65
C ALA A 380 6.08 -2.67 15.03
N LEU A 381 7.27 -2.06 15.02
CA LEU A 381 8.48 -2.75 14.62
C LEU A 381 8.85 -3.85 15.61
N ASP A 382 8.63 -3.63 16.91
CA ASP A 382 8.81 -4.67 17.94
C ASP A 382 7.81 -5.82 17.76
N ALA A 383 6.54 -5.50 17.49
CA ALA A 383 5.52 -6.51 17.21
C ALA A 383 5.81 -7.31 15.94
N PHE A 384 6.28 -6.65 14.87
CA PHE A 384 6.67 -7.31 13.63
C PHE A 384 7.86 -8.25 13.84
N GLU A 385 8.92 -7.79 14.51
CA GLU A 385 10.11 -8.60 14.81
C GLU A 385 9.78 -9.80 15.74
N ALA A 386 8.82 -9.65 16.65
CA ALA A 386 8.34 -10.73 17.50
C ALA A 386 7.53 -11.79 16.74
N ASP A 387 6.88 -11.42 15.63
CA ASP A 387 6.16 -12.33 14.75
C ASP A 387 7.12 -13.08 13.80
N SER A 388 7.90 -14.00 14.39
CA SER A 388 8.91 -14.78 13.67
C SER A 388 8.36 -15.57 12.48
N VAL A 389 7.10 -16.00 12.53
CA VAL A 389 6.46 -16.78 11.46
C VAL A 389 6.15 -15.87 10.27
N LEU A 390 5.56 -14.70 10.51
CA LEU A 390 5.35 -13.70 9.46
C LEU A 390 6.68 -13.19 8.88
N CYS A 391 7.69 -12.97 9.75
CA CYS A 391 9.03 -12.55 9.31
C CYS A 391 9.67 -13.56 8.36
N GLU A 392 9.60 -14.85 8.68
CA GLU A 392 10.12 -15.91 7.79
C GLU A 392 9.37 -15.91 6.45
N ALA A 393 8.04 -15.77 6.47
CA ALA A 393 7.23 -15.73 5.25
C ALA A 393 7.53 -14.50 4.36
N MET A 394 7.82 -13.34 4.96
CA MET A 394 8.21 -12.12 4.23
C MET A 394 9.61 -12.22 3.64
N GLY A 395 10.52 -12.93 4.32
CA GLY A 395 11.90 -13.13 3.92
C GLY A 395 12.88 -12.42 4.87
N PRO A 396 13.77 -13.15 5.57
CA PRO A 396 14.62 -12.59 6.63
C PRO A 396 15.49 -11.40 6.22
N ASP A 397 16.02 -11.38 4.99
CA ASP A 397 16.84 -10.26 4.51
C ASP A 397 16.02 -8.98 4.32
N LEU A 398 14.82 -9.11 3.76
CA LEU A 398 13.89 -8.00 3.60
C LEU A 398 13.49 -7.45 4.96
N VAL A 399 13.13 -8.32 5.90
CA VAL A 399 12.77 -7.95 7.27
C VAL A 399 13.90 -7.17 7.94
N ARG A 400 15.14 -7.68 7.88
CA ARG A 400 16.32 -7.02 8.46
C ARG A 400 16.54 -5.62 7.88
N ALA A 401 16.45 -5.47 6.56
CA ALA A 401 16.61 -4.18 5.90
C ALA A 401 15.47 -3.21 6.24
N PHE A 402 14.23 -3.68 6.23
CA PHE A 402 13.05 -2.89 6.57
C PHE A 402 13.12 -2.38 8.01
N LEU A 403 13.40 -3.27 8.98
CA LEU A 403 13.58 -2.91 10.38
C LEU A 403 14.70 -1.89 10.54
N ALA A 404 15.85 -2.06 9.87
CA ALA A 404 16.95 -1.11 9.95
C ALA A 404 16.54 0.31 9.51
N ILE A 405 15.85 0.42 8.37
CA ILE A 405 15.36 1.71 7.84
C ILE A 405 14.36 2.35 8.80
N ARG A 406 13.37 1.59 9.27
CA ARG A 406 12.31 2.14 10.12
C ARG A 406 12.76 2.45 11.54
N ARG A 407 13.71 1.68 12.10
CA ARG A 407 14.33 2.01 13.39
C ARG A 407 15.18 3.26 13.29
N ASP A 408 15.83 3.52 12.15
CA ASP A 408 16.50 4.80 11.93
C ASP A 408 15.52 5.98 11.90
N GLU A 409 14.40 5.84 11.19
CA GLU A 409 13.32 6.83 11.19
C GLU A 409 12.82 7.13 12.61
N VAL A 410 12.57 6.08 13.42
CA VAL A 410 12.21 6.24 14.84
C VAL A 410 13.28 7.02 15.62
N ARG A 411 14.57 6.71 15.44
CA ARG A 411 15.65 7.45 16.12
C ARG A 411 15.70 8.91 15.71
N ARG A 412 15.49 9.23 14.43
CA ARG A 412 15.46 10.62 13.94
C ARG A 412 14.26 11.38 14.49
N TRP A 413 13.10 10.72 14.58
CA TRP A 413 11.92 11.27 15.25
C TRP A 413 12.20 11.58 16.73
N GLU A 414 12.73 10.63 17.49
CA GLU A 414 13.07 10.83 18.90
C GLU A 414 14.10 11.95 19.10
N ALA A 415 15.11 12.01 18.23
CA ALA A 415 16.14 13.05 18.26
C ALA A 415 15.60 14.45 17.94
N SER A 416 14.45 14.56 17.25
CA SER A 416 13.80 15.85 16.96
C SER A 416 13.26 16.53 18.22
N GLY A 417 13.03 15.77 19.31
CA GLY A 417 12.47 16.27 20.56
C GLY A 417 10.97 16.58 20.51
N ASN A 418 10.30 16.30 19.38
CA ASN A 418 8.86 16.42 19.25
C ASN A 418 8.14 15.36 20.09
N ALA A 419 6.96 15.71 20.61
CA ALA A 419 6.09 14.76 21.30
C ALA A 419 5.14 14.11 20.28
N TRP A 420 4.98 12.79 20.37
CA TRP A 420 3.96 12.12 19.57
C TRP A 420 2.57 12.45 20.13
N SER A 421 1.71 12.98 19.27
CA SER A 421 0.31 13.29 19.57
C SER A 421 -0.53 13.17 18.31
N VAL A 422 -1.79 12.80 18.49
CA VAL A 422 -2.80 12.72 17.44
C VAL A 422 -3.50 14.06 17.21
N GLU A 423 -3.36 15.00 18.13
CA GLU A 423 -3.97 16.33 18.03
C GLU A 423 -3.14 17.30 17.18
N GLU A 424 -1.92 16.91 16.82
CA GLU A 424 -0.96 17.77 16.10
C GLU A 424 -0.22 16.97 15.04
N ILE A 425 -0.02 17.57 13.86
CA ILE A 425 0.93 17.10 12.86
C ILE A 425 2.10 18.09 12.88
N THR A 426 3.29 17.59 13.21
CA THR A 426 4.47 18.43 13.44
C THR A 426 5.14 18.84 12.13
N ASP A 427 5.91 19.93 12.17
CA ASP A 427 6.75 20.34 11.03
C ASP A 427 7.77 19.25 10.65
N TRP A 428 8.23 18.44 11.61
CA TRP A 428 9.12 17.32 11.31
C TRP A 428 8.42 16.31 10.39
N GLU A 429 7.20 15.90 10.74
CA GLU A 429 6.43 14.93 9.93
C GLU A 429 6.11 15.49 8.54
N LEU A 430 5.72 16.76 8.45
CA LEU A 430 5.41 17.38 7.16
C LEU A 430 6.66 17.48 6.29
N ASN A 431 7.80 17.90 6.83
CA ASN A 431 9.05 17.97 6.07
C ASN A 431 9.58 16.58 5.69
N GLU A 432 9.37 15.58 6.54
CA GLU A 432 9.82 14.20 6.33
C GLU A 432 8.97 13.47 5.29
N TYR A 433 7.65 13.63 5.32
CA TYR A 433 6.73 12.75 4.59
C TYR A 433 6.02 13.42 3.41
N LEU A 434 5.61 14.68 3.54
CA LEU A 434 4.81 15.37 2.51
C LEU A 434 5.49 15.41 1.13
N PRO A 435 6.83 15.55 1.01
CA PRO A 435 7.50 15.55 -0.29
C PRO A 435 7.52 14.18 -1.00
N PHE A 436 7.26 13.09 -0.28
CA PHE A 436 7.50 11.71 -0.75
C PHE A 436 6.24 10.85 -0.82
N TYR A 437 5.31 11.09 0.11
CA TYR A 437 4.06 10.35 0.20
C TYR A 437 2.95 11.17 -0.36
#